data_AF-A0AA39J244-F1
#
_entry.id   AF-A0AA39J244-F1
#
_cell.length_a   1.000
_cell.length_b   1.000
_cell.length_c   1.000
_cell.angle_alpha   90.00
_cell.angle_beta   90.00
_cell.angle_gamma   90.00
#
_symmetry.space_group_name_H-M   'P 1'
#
loop_
_entity.id
_entity.type
_entity.pdbx_description
1 polymer ?
#
loop_
_entity_poly.entity_id
_entity_poly.type
_entity_poly.pdbx_seq_one_letter_code
_entity_poly.pdbx_strand_id
1 'polypeptide(L)' 'YLDAAIDSANVIQSHLLNPSNIVLDPVSSMSNESCSADSTVYSYNSGIFIEGLIVLADITRN' A
#
# COMPACT_ATOMS: atom_id res chain seq x y z
N TYR A 1 17.12 3.75 0.79
CA TYR A 1 15.86 3.43 1.49
C TYR A 1 14.76 4.43 1.21
N LEU A 2 15.05 5.74 1.09
CA LEU A 2 14.02 6.75 0.79
C LEU A 2 13.28 6.49 -0.52
N ASP A 3 13.99 6.32 -1.64
CA ASP A 3 13.35 6.06 -2.94
C ASP A 3 12.47 4.81 -2.91
N ALA A 4 12.96 3.72 -2.31
CA ALA A 4 12.19 2.49 -2.14
C ALA A 4 10.91 2.69 -1.29
N ALA A 5 10.97 3.56 -0.27
CA ALA A 5 9.79 3.88 0.54
C ALA A 5 8.78 4.72 -0.25
N ILE A 6 9.24 5.67 -1.06
CA ILE A 6 8.40 6.46 -1.98
C ILE A 6 7.74 5.53 -3.00
N ASP A 7 8.51 4.65 -3.65
CA ASP A 7 8.00 3.70 -4.63
C ASP A 7 6.97 2.74 -4.01
N SER A 8 7.23 2.25 -2.80
CA SER A 8 6.29 1.39 -2.07
C SER A 8 4.98 2.11 -1.76
N ALA A 9 5.05 3.37 -1.30
CA ALA A 9 3.87 4.18 -1.02
C ALA A 9 3.04 4.44 -2.29
N ASN A 10 3.71 4.71 -3.41
CA ASN A 10 3.05 4.91 -4.71
C ASN A 10 2.32 3.64 -5.17
N VAL A 11 2.94 2.47 -5.05
CA VAL A 11 2.31 1.18 -5.42
C VAL A 11 1.07 0.90 -4.57
N ILE A 12 1.14 1.13 -3.24
CA ILE A 12 -0.01 0.94 -2.36
C ILE A 12 -1.14 1.90 -2.77
N GLN A 13 -0.82 3.17 -3.00
CA GLN A 13 -1.79 4.18 -3.38
C GLN A 13 -2.46 3.90 -4.74
N SER A 14 -1.72 3.36 -5.71
CA SER A 14 -2.23 3.12 -7.08
C SER A 14 -2.96 1.78 -7.25
N HIS A 15 -2.65 0.76 -6.44
CA HIS A 15 -3.11 -0.61 -6.68
C HIS A 15 -3.78 -1.29 -5.49
N LEU A 16 -3.58 -0.81 -4.27
CA LEU A 16 -4.07 -1.49 -3.05
C LEU A 16 -5.08 -0.66 -2.26
N LEU A 17 -5.48 0.53 -2.72
CA LEU A 17 -6.59 1.27 -2.11
C LEU A 17 -7.92 0.88 -2.74
N ASN A 18 -8.87 0.50 -1.90
CA ASN A 18 -10.26 0.38 -2.33
C ASN A 18 -10.93 1.78 -2.44
N PRO A 19 -12.16 1.90 -2.97
CA PRO A 19 -12.85 3.18 -3.10
C PRO A 19 -13.10 3.95 -1.78
N SER A 20 -12.93 3.29 -0.63
CA SER A 20 -13.02 3.90 0.71
C SER A 20 -11.64 4.25 1.30
N ASN A 21 -10.57 4.21 0.50
CA ASN A 21 -9.18 4.44 0.91
C ASN A 21 -8.68 3.45 1.99
N ILE A 22 -9.21 2.23 2.00
CA ILE A 22 -8.72 1.16 2.86
C ILE A 22 -7.70 0.35 2.08
N VAL A 23 -6.56 0.07 2.72
CA VAL A 23 -5.50 -0.78 2.15
C VAL A 23 -5.97 -2.23 2.14
N LEU A 24 -6.04 -2.79 0.93
CA LEU A 24 -6.31 -4.18 0.61
C LEU A 24 -5.11 -5.08 0.96
N ASP A 25 -5.26 -6.39 0.83
CA ASP A 25 -4.23 -7.36 1.22
C ASP A 25 -3.17 -7.55 0.09
N PRO A 26 -2.83 -8.74 -0.44
CA PRO A 26 -1.84 -8.79 -1.52
C PRO A 26 -2.47 -8.63 -2.91
N VAL A 27 -1.64 -8.21 -3.86
CA VAL A 27 -1.81 -8.58 -5.26
C VAL A 27 -1.10 -9.91 -5.47
N SER A 28 -1.78 -10.87 -6.09
CA SER A 28 -1.19 -12.17 -6.40
C SER A 28 -1.02 -12.38 -7.91
N SER A 29 0.15 -12.90 -8.29
CA SER A 29 0.57 -13.11 -9.68
C SER A 29 0.73 -14.60 -10.03
N MET A 30 0.00 -15.48 -9.34
CA MET A 30 0.02 -16.90 -9.68
C MET A 30 -0.49 -17.11 -11.10
N SER A 31 -0.07 -18.21 -11.74
CA SER A 31 -0.28 -18.45 -13.18
C SER A 31 -1.74 -18.45 -13.65
N ASN A 32 -2.70 -18.56 -12.73
CA ASN A 32 -4.15 -18.54 -13.01
C ASN A 32 -4.86 -17.29 -12.46
N GLU A 33 -4.11 -16.29 -11.99
CA GLU A 33 -4.65 -15.07 -11.40
C GLU A 33 -4.34 -13.85 -12.28
N SER A 34 -5.19 -12.83 -12.17
CA SER A 34 -5.15 -11.64 -13.02
C SER A 34 -4.36 -10.48 -12.42
N CYS A 35 -3.43 -10.73 -11.48
CA CYS A 35 -2.78 -9.66 -10.71
C CYS A 35 -3.79 -8.71 -10.05
N SER A 36 -4.90 -9.25 -9.54
CA SER A 36 -5.90 -8.49 -8.81
C SER A 36 -5.56 -8.43 -7.33
N ALA A 37 -5.92 -7.31 -6.68
CA ALA A 37 -5.82 -7.19 -5.24
C ALA A 37 -6.88 -8.04 -4.54
N ASP A 38 -6.51 -8.75 -3.48
CA ASP A 38 -7.45 -9.43 -2.61
C ASP A 38 -8.32 -8.41 -1.88
N SER A 39 -9.65 -8.56 -1.98
CA SER A 39 -10.63 -7.66 -1.34
C SER A 39 -10.70 -7.78 0.18
N THR A 40 -9.97 -8.73 0.77
CA THR A 40 -9.90 -8.93 2.21
C THR A 40 -9.28 -7.72 2.88
N VAL A 41 -9.92 -7.26 3.95
CA VAL A 41 -9.51 -6.09 4.71
C VAL A 41 -8.94 -6.51 6.04
N TYR A 42 -7.68 -6.17 6.28
CA TYR A 42 -7.06 -6.23 7.58
C TYR A 42 -6.68 -4.84 8.07
N SER A 43 -7.08 -4.50 9.30
CA SER A 43 -6.84 -3.17 9.87
C SER A 43 -5.35 -2.81 9.95
N TYR A 44 -4.47 -3.81 10.12
CA TYR A 44 -3.04 -3.58 10.20
C TYR A 44 -2.42 -3.10 8.88
N ASN A 45 -2.97 -3.48 7.72
CA ASN A 45 -2.47 -3.02 6.42
C ASN A 45 -2.59 -1.49 6.30
N SER A 46 -3.75 -0.96 6.69
CA SER A 46 -3.97 0.49 6.71
C SER A 46 -3.16 1.17 7.81
N GLY A 47 -3.02 0.54 8.98
CA GLY A 47 -2.21 1.07 10.08
C GLY A 47 -0.74 1.26 9.72
N ILE A 48 -0.11 0.22 9.17
CA ILE A 48 1.31 0.24 8.76
C ILE A 48 1.52 1.24 7.62
N PHE A 49 0.58 1.33 6.67
CA PHE A 49 0.68 2.29 5.58
C PHE A 49 0.63 3.74 6.10
N ILE A 50 -0.29 4.07 7.01
CA ILE A 50 -0.39 5.40 7.62
C ILE A 50 0.89 5.73 8.40
N GLU A 51 1.41 4.79 9.20
CA GLU A 51 2.67 4.97 9.93
C GLU A 51 3.83 5.28 8.96
N GLY A 52 3.96 4.49 7.89
CA GLY A 52 4.99 4.69 6.87
C GLY A 52 4.89 6.04 6.17
N LEU A 53 3.67 6.51 5.86
CA LEU A 53 3.45 7.83 5.28
C LEU A 53 3.87 8.96 6.23
N ILE A 54 3.60 8.85 7.53
CA ILE A 54 4.01 9.85 8.52
C ILE A 54 5.54 9.93 8.62
N VAL A 55 6.22 8.77 8.66
CA VAL A 55 7.68 8.72 8.67
C VAL A 55 8.26 9.32 7.38
N LEU A 56 7.66 8.99 6.23
CA LEU A 56 8.09 9.52 4.94
C LEU A 56 7.92 11.04 4.88
N ALA A 57 6.80 11.57 5.36
CA ALA A 57 6.52 13.01 5.46
C ALA A 57 7.56 13.73 6.34
N ASP A 58 7.88 13.19 7.53
CA ASP A 58 8.88 13.78 8.43
C ASP A 58 10.28 13.85 7.80
N ILE A 59 10.69 12.77 7.13
CA ILE A 59 12.00 12.69 6.46
C ILE A 59 12.06 13.62 5.23
N THR A 60 10.98 13.69 4.44
CA THR A 60 10.92 14.48 3.21
C THR A 60 10.58 15.96 3.43
N ARG A 61 10.14 16.34 4.63
CA ARG A 61 9.67 17.70 4.97
C ARG A 61 8.47 18.12 4.12
N ASN A 62 7.53 17.19 3.87
CA ASN A 62 6.31 17.39 3.09
C ASN A 62 5.07 17.22 3.99
#